data_AF-A0A2V2RYW1-F1
#
_entry.id   AF-A0A2V2RYW1-F1
#
_cell.length_a   1.000
_cell.length_b   1.000
_cell.length_c   1.000
_cell.angle_alpha   90.00
_cell.angle_beta   90.00
_cell.angle_gamma   90.00
#
_symmetry.space_group_name_H-M   'P 1'
#
loop_
_entity.id
_entity.type
_entity.pdbx_description
1 polymer ?
#
loop_
_entity_poly.entity_id
_entity_poly.type
_entity_poly.pdbx_seq_one_letter_code
_entity_poly.pdbx_strand_id
1 'polypeptide(L)'
;MFRRRDDNAHIFLGKLLLVASCIGAISANAGTATGPVITNASKLKSGGVVLAWTSETNAFTNVFFNIQGTTNLNSGFLTLSLPISENASLVYTDTVLSASGAAFYRVAESNAYTALNQPGAFTAFAATNINGLNPAGCGGAVFDGRFVYFVPFQGGGGYHGRVLRLDTQSNFTNVGSWTCYDAGSTGGYATQGYEGGVFDGRYVYFSPAVAYPTNAQAGKVLRLDTTGNFLSPTNWSAFNTISINGLPSYGFQGAVFDGRYVYFVPHVNTNWSSVALRYDTRANFTDTNSWQAYDAGNTSGLNTRGFSGGVFDGRYVYFSPTLNGAPDGIVLRFDTHGGFTNSGSWQAFDASATAGLSAVDYKGALFDGHYVYFIPNLTFNTTALRYDTASTFTNSVSWSAFNATNLNGLFTQGYDAGVSDGRFIYFVPYHDTSTGNVWHARLTRYDTQGNFTNAASWSAFDAGGTSGLPSQGYEGAVSDGRYIYFAPYHNTNDYSGVVLRFDAHLPRSVPATVSGGSNL
;
A
#
# COMPACT_ATOMS: atom_id res chain seq x y z
N MET A 1 76.03 9.32 51.80
CA MET A 1 75.43 8.74 53.01
C MET A 1 74.79 7.41 52.59
N PHE A 2 75.31 6.30 53.13
CA PHE A 2 74.91 4.89 52.89
C PHE A 2 73.37 4.67 53.10
N ARG A 3 72.62 3.70 52.53
CA ARG A 3 72.79 2.25 52.19
C ARG A 3 71.85 1.90 50.99
N ARG A 4 72.18 1.05 49.99
CA ARG A 4 72.17 -0.47 49.91
C ARG A 4 70.86 -1.10 50.44
N ARG A 5 70.12 -1.99 49.75
CA ARG A 5 70.45 -3.28 49.07
C ARG A 5 69.18 -3.75 48.30
N ASP A 6 69.25 -4.18 47.03
CA ASP A 6 69.39 -5.58 46.50
C ASP A 6 68.12 -6.45 46.79
N ASP A 7 67.55 -7.32 45.94
CA ASP A 7 67.86 -7.86 44.61
C ASP A 7 66.65 -8.70 44.08
N ASN A 8 66.54 -8.76 42.74
CA ASN A 8 66.15 -9.86 41.83
C ASN A 8 65.25 -11.06 42.24
N ALA A 9 64.31 -11.42 41.32
CA ALA A 9 64.02 -12.77 40.76
C ALA A 9 62.56 -12.83 40.21
N HIS A 10 62.29 -12.91 38.90
CA HIS A 10 62.28 -14.07 37.96
C HIS A 10 60.86 -14.47 37.50
N ILE A 11 60.64 -14.37 36.16
CA ILE A 11 59.88 -15.28 35.25
C ILE A 11 58.34 -15.36 35.38
N PHE A 12 57.60 -15.12 34.28
CA PHE A 12 56.66 -16.11 33.67
C PHE A 12 56.15 -15.73 32.26
N LEU A 13 56.09 -16.77 31.41
CA LEU A 13 55.53 -16.81 30.05
C LEU A 13 54.00 -16.62 30.01
N GLY A 14 53.46 -16.30 28.82
CA GLY A 14 52.27 -16.99 28.32
C GLY A 14 51.19 -16.14 27.64
N LYS A 15 51.04 -16.28 26.31
CA LYS A 15 49.73 -16.18 25.65
C LYS A 15 49.02 -17.53 25.80
N LEU A 16 47.84 -17.59 26.43
CA LEU A 16 46.66 -18.33 25.96
C LEU A 16 45.46 -18.19 26.92
N LEU A 17 44.27 -18.08 26.31
CA LEU A 17 42.95 -18.61 26.68
C LEU A 17 41.81 -17.63 27.03
N LEU A 18 40.67 -18.04 26.49
CA LEU A 18 39.39 -17.41 26.17
C LEU A 18 38.38 -17.50 27.34
N VAL A 19 37.34 -16.65 27.25
CA VAL A 19 35.92 -16.90 27.60
C VAL A 19 35.42 -16.67 29.05
N ALA A 20 34.29 -15.93 29.09
CA ALA A 20 33.23 -15.87 30.10
C ALA A 20 33.49 -15.12 31.42
N SER A 21 33.04 -13.86 31.50
CA SER A 21 32.38 -13.30 32.71
C SER A 21 31.98 -11.82 32.57
N CYS A 22 31.16 -11.43 31.58
CA CYS A 22 30.52 -10.10 31.60
C CYS A 22 29.05 -10.13 31.13
N ILE A 23 28.34 -11.23 31.41
CA ILE A 23 26.87 -11.32 31.27
C ILE A 23 26.17 -11.40 32.65
N GLY A 24 26.92 -11.45 33.75
CA GLY A 24 26.37 -11.57 35.10
C GLY A 24 26.42 -10.28 35.92
N ALA A 25 25.70 -9.23 35.52
CA ALA A 25 25.44 -8.07 36.41
C ALA A 25 24.32 -7.14 35.88
N ILE A 26 23.26 -7.67 35.27
CA ILE A 26 21.97 -6.96 35.14
C ILE A 26 20.87 -7.94 35.59
N SER A 27 20.98 -8.40 36.82
CA SER A 27 19.88 -9.10 37.50
C SER A 27 20.03 -8.93 39.01
N ALA A 28 19.68 -7.74 39.51
CA ALA A 28 19.32 -7.56 40.91
C ALA A 28 18.54 -6.25 41.08
N ASN A 29 17.22 -6.38 41.17
CA ASN A 29 16.30 -5.48 41.86
C ASN A 29 16.19 -4.01 41.41
N ALA A 30 15.26 -3.74 40.49
CA ALA A 30 14.18 -2.76 40.70
C ALA A 30 13.04 -3.02 39.68
N GLY A 31 11.80 -2.95 40.13
CA GLY A 31 10.62 -3.41 39.42
C GLY A 31 10.24 -2.63 38.15
N THR A 32 9.71 -3.39 37.18
CA THR A 32 8.71 -2.96 36.17
C THR A 32 9.03 -1.71 35.34
N ALA A 33 10.13 -1.70 34.61
CA ALA A 33 10.25 -1.06 33.28
C ALA A 33 11.60 -1.44 32.63
N THR A 34 11.59 -2.35 31.65
CA THR A 34 12.79 -2.73 30.89
C THR A 34 13.03 -1.72 29.76
N GLY A 35 14.00 -0.82 29.95
CA GLY A 35 14.55 0.00 28.86
C GLY A 35 15.51 -0.79 27.94
N PRO A 36 15.85 -0.25 26.75
CA PRO A 36 16.70 -0.94 25.78
C PRO A 36 18.13 -1.16 26.31
N VAL A 37 18.67 -2.37 26.14
CA VAL A 37 20.04 -2.76 26.52
C VAL A 37 20.94 -2.75 25.29
N ILE A 38 21.94 -1.86 25.22
CA ILE A 38 22.92 -1.83 24.12
C ILE A 38 23.77 -3.11 24.15
N THR A 39 23.72 -3.88 23.08
CA THR A 39 24.41 -5.17 22.92
C THR A 39 25.64 -5.09 22.02
N ASN A 40 25.77 -4.07 21.17
CA ASN A 40 26.94 -3.89 20.31
C ASN A 40 27.19 -2.43 19.92
N ALA A 41 28.44 -2.09 19.61
CA ALA A 41 28.83 -0.81 19.02
C ALA A 41 29.93 -1.03 17.96
N SER A 42 29.75 -0.50 16.75
CA SER A 42 30.72 -0.66 15.67
C SER A 42 30.95 0.63 14.88
N LYS A 43 32.21 0.90 14.53
CA LYS A 43 32.62 2.10 13.79
C LYS A 43 32.63 1.82 12.29
N LEU A 44 31.92 2.63 11.53
CA LEU A 44 31.90 2.57 10.07
C LEU A 44 33.17 3.20 9.49
N LYS A 45 33.58 2.74 8.30
CA LYS A 45 34.70 3.33 7.54
C LYS A 45 34.47 4.80 7.17
N SER A 46 33.22 5.25 7.11
CA SER A 46 32.80 6.64 6.91
C SER A 46 32.94 7.51 8.17
N GLY A 47 33.35 6.95 9.31
CA GLY A 47 33.47 7.67 10.59
C GLY A 47 32.21 7.64 11.46
N GLY A 48 31.09 7.11 10.97
CA GLY A 48 29.88 6.90 11.77
C GLY A 48 30.02 5.78 12.80
N VAL A 49 29.10 5.73 13.79
CA VAL A 49 29.01 4.65 14.78
C VAL A 49 27.62 4.02 14.71
N VAL A 50 27.56 2.71 14.70
CA VAL A 50 26.34 1.89 14.79
C VAL A 50 26.24 1.34 16.20
N LEU A 51 25.10 1.52 16.85
CA LEU A 51 24.77 0.88 18.12
C LEU A 51 23.67 -0.17 17.87
N ALA A 52 23.82 -1.35 18.45
CA ALA A 52 22.78 -2.38 18.50
C ALA A 52 22.28 -2.51 19.93
N TRP A 53 20.98 -2.75 20.11
CA TRP A 53 20.40 -3.06 21.41
C TRP A 53 19.33 -4.15 21.29
N THR A 54 19.00 -4.78 22.41
CA THR A 54 17.86 -5.71 22.51
C THR A 54 16.68 -5.02 23.18
N SER A 55 15.54 -4.99 22.50
CA SER A 55 14.23 -4.89 23.15
C SER A 55 13.24 -5.80 22.41
N GLU A 56 12.95 -6.96 22.98
CA GLU A 56 11.80 -7.79 22.63
C GLU A 56 10.56 -7.26 23.38
N THR A 57 10.13 -6.05 23.04
CA THR A 57 8.78 -5.57 23.31
C THR A 57 8.35 -4.69 22.14
N ASN A 58 7.17 -4.99 21.58
CA ASN A 58 6.59 -4.44 20.36
C ASN A 58 6.35 -2.92 20.36
N ALA A 59 7.41 -2.12 20.29
CA ALA A 59 7.37 -0.76 19.80
C ALA A 59 8.81 -0.30 19.50
N PHE A 60 9.00 0.31 18.33
CA PHE A 60 10.23 0.94 17.83
C PHE A 60 11.24 0.03 17.10
N THR A 61 11.18 0.21 15.78
CA THR A 61 12.22 0.16 14.74
C THR A 61 13.67 -0.07 15.19
N ASN A 62 14.36 -0.96 14.45
CA ASN A 62 15.83 -0.94 14.38
C ASN A 62 16.27 0.42 13.82
N VAL A 63 16.78 1.30 14.68
CA VAL A 63 17.10 2.68 14.28
C VAL A 63 18.49 2.75 13.67
N PHE A 64 18.58 3.30 12.46
CA PHE A 64 19.83 3.76 11.86
C PHE A 64 19.86 5.28 11.97
N PHE A 65 21.00 5.82 12.41
CA PHE A 65 21.16 7.24 12.67
C PHE A 65 22.05 7.89 11.61
N ASN A 66 21.59 9.00 11.04
CA ASN A 66 22.42 9.90 10.23
C ASN A 66 22.56 11.22 11.02
N ILE A 67 23.79 11.62 11.34
CA ILE A 67 24.04 12.85 12.08
C ILE A 67 23.99 14.02 11.09
N GLN A 68 22.92 14.81 11.12
CA GLN A 68 22.89 16.11 10.43
C GLN A 68 23.29 17.22 11.40
N GLY A 69 24.54 17.66 11.28
CA GLY A 69 25.09 18.80 11.99
C GLY A 69 26.55 19.00 11.57
N THR A 70 26.98 20.24 11.43
CA THR A 70 28.40 20.57 11.26
C THR A 70 29.12 20.19 12.56
N THR A 71 29.79 19.04 12.55
CA THR A 71 30.74 18.74 13.62
C THR A 71 31.92 19.70 13.45
N ASN A 72 32.25 20.46 14.48
CA ASN A 72 33.53 21.15 14.54
C ASN A 72 34.61 20.07 14.50
N LEU A 73 35.30 19.93 13.36
CA LEU A 73 36.30 18.88 13.08
C LEU A 73 37.49 18.87 14.06
N ASN A 74 37.58 19.84 14.97
CA ASN A 74 38.71 20.05 15.86
C ASN A 74 38.49 19.57 17.31
N SER A 75 37.29 19.09 17.67
CA SER A 75 37.07 18.46 18.97
C SER A 75 37.04 16.93 18.82
N GLY A 76 38.06 16.25 19.32
CA GLY A 76 38.11 14.79 19.36
C GLY A 76 36.93 14.23 20.17
N PHE A 77 36.41 13.07 19.74
CA PHE A 77 35.45 12.31 20.52
C PHE A 77 36.10 11.81 21.82
N LEU A 78 35.50 12.11 22.96
CA LEU A 78 35.93 11.55 24.24
C LEU A 78 35.47 10.09 24.36
N THR A 79 36.38 9.22 24.78
CA THR A 79 36.11 7.81 25.05
C THR A 79 35.22 7.69 26.29
N LEU A 80 34.14 6.90 26.20
CA LEU A 80 33.26 6.62 27.33
C LEU A 80 34.05 5.84 28.39
N SER A 81 34.23 6.42 29.58
CA SER A 81 34.68 5.67 30.76
C SER A 81 33.43 5.29 31.55
N LEU A 82 33.05 4.02 31.50
CA LEU A 82 32.01 3.44 32.35
C LEU A 82 32.60 3.17 33.76
N PRO A 83 31.79 3.24 34.83
CA PRO A 83 30.33 3.40 34.85
C PRO A 83 29.84 4.87 34.96
N ILE A 84 28.67 5.15 34.39
CA ILE A 84 27.91 6.39 34.65
C ILE A 84 27.31 6.27 36.05
N SER A 85 27.65 7.18 36.97
CA SER A 85 27.21 7.11 38.36
C SER A 85 25.70 7.34 38.53
N GLU A 86 25.08 6.67 39.50
CA GLU A 86 23.64 6.69 39.87
C GLU A 86 23.00 8.08 40.06
N ASN A 87 23.77 9.16 40.20
CA ASN A 87 23.26 10.50 40.49
C ASN A 87 23.28 11.48 39.31
N ALA A 88 23.45 11.01 38.07
CA ALA A 88 23.38 11.89 36.90
C ALA A 88 21.92 12.29 36.60
N SER A 89 21.56 13.55 36.84
CA SER A 89 20.24 14.08 36.50
C SER A 89 20.10 14.23 34.97
N LEU A 90 19.19 13.47 34.37
CA LEU A 90 18.81 13.58 32.96
C LEU A 90 17.75 14.68 32.81
N VAL A 91 18.04 15.72 32.02
CA VAL A 91 17.07 16.78 31.70
C VAL A 91 16.52 16.54 30.30
N TYR A 92 15.19 16.50 30.19
CA TYR A 92 14.47 16.31 28.93
C TYR A 92 13.98 17.65 28.38
N THR A 93 14.35 17.94 27.13
CA THR A 93 13.65 18.94 26.30
C THR A 93 13.47 18.33 24.91
N ASP A 94 12.46 18.77 24.16
CA ASP A 94 11.93 18.12 22.93
C ASP A 94 12.94 17.82 21.81
N THR A 95 14.20 18.24 21.93
CA THR A 95 15.26 18.02 20.93
C THR A 95 16.62 17.58 21.47
N VAL A 96 16.83 17.53 22.79
CA VAL A 96 18.16 17.28 23.39
C VAL A 96 18.05 16.41 24.65
N LEU A 97 18.79 15.29 24.68
CA LEU A 97 19.13 14.60 25.93
C LEU A 97 20.46 15.19 26.41
N SER A 98 20.57 15.55 27.68
CA SER A 98 21.86 15.92 28.27
C SER A 98 22.12 15.13 29.54
N ALA A 99 23.34 14.60 29.65
CA ALA A 99 23.86 14.01 30.88
C ALA A 99 25.23 14.64 31.14
N SER A 100 25.41 15.22 32.33
CA SER A 100 26.71 15.73 32.81
C SER A 100 27.48 16.63 31.81
N GLY A 101 26.78 17.52 31.10
CA GLY A 101 27.40 18.48 30.18
C GLY A 101 27.72 17.95 28.77
N ALA A 102 27.36 16.70 28.44
CA ALA A 102 27.40 16.19 27.06
C ALA A 102 26.04 16.40 26.37
N ALA A 103 26.05 16.99 25.18
CA ALA A 103 24.87 17.12 24.33
C ALA A 103 24.66 15.86 23.50
N PHE A 104 23.51 15.22 23.62
CA PHE A 104 23.08 14.12 22.78
C PHE A 104 21.96 14.61 21.85
N TYR A 105 22.16 14.42 20.54
CA TYR A 105 21.16 14.79 19.54
C TYR A 105 20.14 13.66 19.40
N ARG A 106 18.85 13.98 19.51
CA ARG A 106 17.79 13.08 19.04
C ARG A 106 17.86 13.05 17.52
N VAL A 107 18.19 11.91 16.95
CA VAL A 107 18.13 11.70 15.50
C VAL A 107 16.70 11.31 15.17
N ALA A 108 16.03 12.12 14.35
CA ALA A 108 14.70 11.83 13.85
C ALA A 108 14.71 10.48 13.10
N GLU A 109 13.61 9.73 13.18
CA GLU A 109 13.40 8.59 12.29
C GLU A 109 13.61 9.06 10.86
N SER A 110 14.60 8.51 10.16
CA SER A 110 14.59 8.65 8.72
C SER A 110 13.47 7.74 8.22
N ASN A 111 12.38 8.33 7.71
CA ASN A 111 11.45 7.63 6.81
C ASN A 111 12.21 7.31 5.52
N ALA A 112 13.18 6.40 5.61
CA ALA A 112 14.02 6.01 4.51
C ALA A 112 13.19 5.04 3.67
N TYR A 113 12.55 5.57 2.65
CA TYR A 113 11.78 4.77 1.72
C TYR A 113 12.70 3.91 0.86
N THR A 114 12.25 2.71 0.53
CA THR A 114 13.00 1.77 -0.29
C THR A 114 13.03 2.27 -1.74
N ALA A 115 14.20 2.33 -2.35
CA ALA A 115 14.31 2.55 -3.79
C ALA A 115 13.70 1.37 -4.55
N LEU A 116 12.99 1.61 -5.66
CA LEU A 116 12.37 0.51 -6.41
C LEU A 116 13.39 -0.55 -6.84
N ASN A 117 14.59 -0.15 -7.24
CA ASN A 117 15.66 -1.07 -7.66
C ASN A 117 16.48 -1.67 -6.50
N GLN A 118 16.08 -1.45 -5.24
CA GLN A 118 16.80 -1.96 -4.08
C GLN A 118 16.78 -3.51 -4.09
N PRO A 119 17.94 -4.19 -4.05
CA PRO A 119 17.98 -5.64 -4.03
C PRO A 119 17.17 -6.24 -2.88
N GLY A 120 16.32 -7.22 -3.22
CA GLY A 120 15.41 -7.89 -2.28
C GLY A 120 14.14 -7.10 -1.93
N ALA A 121 13.92 -5.92 -2.51
CA ALA A 121 12.75 -5.06 -2.23
C ALA A 121 11.42 -5.77 -2.50
N PHE A 122 11.44 -6.63 -3.51
CA PHE A 122 10.31 -7.42 -3.92
C PHE A 122 10.43 -8.85 -3.42
N THR A 123 9.29 -9.42 -3.05
CA THR A 123 9.13 -10.85 -2.76
C THR A 123 7.84 -11.31 -3.42
N ALA A 124 7.84 -12.49 -4.03
CA ALA A 124 6.64 -13.08 -4.60
C ALA A 124 6.29 -14.41 -3.92
N PHE A 125 5.00 -14.72 -3.88
CA PHE A 125 4.47 -15.97 -3.36
C PHE A 125 3.37 -16.51 -4.29
N ALA A 126 3.47 -17.79 -4.65
CA ALA A 126 2.44 -18.47 -5.41
C ALA A 126 1.31 -18.93 -4.47
N ALA A 127 0.28 -18.11 -4.33
CA ALA A 127 -0.94 -18.45 -3.59
C ALA A 127 -1.87 -19.34 -4.42
N THR A 128 -1.33 -20.42 -4.97
CA THR A 128 -2.08 -21.43 -5.71
C THR A 128 -2.46 -22.56 -4.75
N ASN A 129 -3.71 -23.04 -4.83
CA ASN A 129 -4.22 -24.12 -3.99
C ASN A 129 -4.18 -23.83 -2.46
N ILE A 130 -4.84 -22.75 -2.03
CA ILE A 130 -5.00 -22.41 -0.61
C ILE A 130 -6.32 -22.98 -0.12
N ASN A 131 -6.31 -23.75 0.98
CA ASN A 131 -7.49 -24.46 1.50
C ASN A 131 -8.20 -25.35 0.45
N GLY A 132 -7.47 -25.91 -0.53
CA GLY A 132 -8.08 -26.71 -1.61
C GLY A 132 -8.74 -25.88 -2.73
N LEU A 133 -8.62 -24.55 -2.66
CA LEU A 133 -9.18 -23.61 -3.63
C LEU A 133 -8.07 -22.96 -4.45
N ASN A 134 -8.34 -22.67 -5.72
CA ASN A 134 -7.43 -21.91 -6.58
C ASN A 134 -7.93 -20.46 -6.71
N PRO A 135 -7.41 -19.46 -5.97
CA PRO A 135 -7.88 -18.08 -6.04
C PRO A 135 -7.25 -17.27 -7.18
N ALA A 136 -6.56 -17.90 -8.13
CA ALA A 136 -5.91 -17.20 -9.24
C ALA A 136 -6.88 -16.27 -9.98
N GLY A 137 -6.44 -15.03 -10.25
CA GLY A 137 -7.25 -14.01 -10.90
C GLY A 137 -8.07 -13.15 -9.94
N CYS A 138 -7.37 -12.21 -9.29
CA CYS A 138 -7.93 -11.27 -8.33
C CYS A 138 -8.00 -9.86 -8.93
N GLY A 139 -9.15 -9.19 -8.79
CA GLY A 139 -9.36 -7.87 -9.37
C GLY A 139 -8.87 -6.68 -8.53
N GLY A 140 -8.63 -6.92 -7.25
CA GLY A 140 -8.27 -5.86 -6.32
C GLY A 140 -7.81 -6.40 -4.98
N ALA A 141 -7.49 -5.50 -4.06
CA ALA A 141 -7.13 -5.86 -2.70
C ALA A 141 -7.64 -4.81 -1.70
N VAL A 142 -8.01 -5.27 -0.49
CA VAL A 142 -8.49 -4.44 0.62
C VAL A 142 -7.71 -4.83 1.88
N PHE A 143 -7.31 -3.85 2.68
CA PHE A 143 -6.62 -4.06 3.95
C PHE A 143 -7.50 -3.58 5.12
N ASP A 144 -7.66 -4.41 6.14
CA ASP A 144 -8.51 -4.11 7.30
C ASP A 144 -7.74 -3.64 8.55
N GLY A 145 -6.42 -3.46 8.44
CA GLY A 145 -5.53 -3.19 9.57
C GLY A 145 -4.70 -4.40 10.02
N ARG A 146 -5.02 -5.62 9.56
CA ARG A 146 -4.21 -6.82 9.79
C ARG A 146 -4.17 -7.76 8.59
N PHE A 147 -5.30 -7.97 7.93
CA PHE A 147 -5.42 -8.90 6.83
C PHE A 147 -5.56 -8.14 5.52
N VAL A 148 -4.90 -8.67 4.48
CA VAL A 148 -5.18 -8.28 3.10
C VAL A 148 -6.17 -9.28 2.50
N TYR A 149 -7.26 -8.77 1.94
CA TYR A 149 -8.28 -9.52 1.24
C TYR A 149 -8.16 -9.24 -0.25
N PHE A 150 -7.87 -10.26 -1.05
CA PHE A 150 -7.82 -10.16 -2.50
C PHE A 150 -9.22 -10.42 -3.08
N VAL A 151 -9.68 -9.47 -3.89
CA VAL A 151 -11.03 -9.43 -4.45
C VAL A 151 -11.18 -10.49 -5.54
N PRO A 152 -12.15 -11.41 -5.45
CA PRO A 152 -12.26 -12.53 -6.37
C PRO A 152 -12.88 -12.09 -7.70
N PHE A 153 -12.17 -12.32 -8.81
CA PHE A 153 -12.65 -11.90 -10.12
C PHE A 153 -12.82 -13.09 -11.07
N GLN A 154 -11.81 -13.38 -11.87
CA GLN A 154 -11.85 -14.34 -12.97
C GLN A 154 -10.59 -15.17 -13.01
N GLY A 155 -10.72 -16.49 -13.08
CA GLY A 155 -9.59 -17.41 -13.32
C GLY A 155 -9.83 -18.33 -14.51
N GLY A 156 -8.96 -19.33 -14.70
CA GLY A 156 -9.05 -20.27 -15.82
C GLY A 156 -10.35 -21.10 -15.91
N GLY A 157 -11.17 -21.12 -14.84
CA GLY A 157 -12.49 -21.76 -14.81
C GLY A 157 -13.67 -20.80 -14.98
N GLY A 158 -13.43 -19.52 -15.27
CA GLY A 158 -14.44 -18.45 -15.29
C GLY A 158 -14.44 -17.58 -14.03
N TYR A 159 -15.48 -16.75 -13.89
CA TYR A 159 -15.68 -15.90 -12.72
C TYR A 159 -15.95 -16.71 -11.45
N HIS A 160 -15.45 -16.26 -10.31
CA HIS A 160 -15.59 -16.97 -9.03
C HIS A 160 -15.76 -16.05 -7.82
N GLY A 161 -16.03 -16.65 -6.65
CA GLY A 161 -16.18 -15.96 -5.36
C GLY A 161 -15.10 -16.35 -4.34
N ARG A 162 -14.01 -16.97 -4.80
CA ARG A 162 -12.89 -17.46 -3.97
C ARG A 162 -12.02 -16.30 -3.46
N VAL A 163 -12.36 -15.75 -2.29
CA VAL A 163 -11.62 -14.66 -1.64
C VAL A 163 -10.35 -15.23 -1.01
N LEU A 164 -9.19 -14.70 -1.40
CA LEU A 164 -7.90 -15.01 -0.77
C LEU A 164 -7.61 -13.97 0.32
N ARG A 165 -7.07 -14.43 1.45
CA ARG A 165 -6.71 -13.59 2.58
C ARG A 165 -5.29 -13.89 3.04
N LEU A 166 -4.50 -12.85 3.31
CA LEU A 166 -3.18 -12.91 3.90
C LEU A 166 -3.19 -12.29 5.30
N ASP A 167 -2.58 -12.95 6.29
CA ASP A 167 -2.22 -12.33 7.58
C ASP A 167 -0.88 -11.59 7.45
N THR A 168 -0.91 -10.25 7.50
CA THR A 168 0.29 -9.42 7.34
C THR A 168 1.27 -9.51 8.51
N GLN A 169 0.82 -10.05 9.66
CA GLN A 169 1.67 -10.28 10.83
C GLN A 169 2.43 -11.61 10.74
N SER A 170 2.09 -12.46 9.78
CA SER A 170 2.76 -13.74 9.54
C SER A 170 3.76 -13.63 8.39
N ASN A 171 4.64 -14.62 8.25
CA ASN A 171 5.64 -14.61 7.18
C ASN A 171 4.95 -14.76 5.81
N PHE A 172 5.08 -13.76 4.95
CA PHE A 172 4.46 -13.71 3.61
C PHE A 172 4.69 -14.97 2.76
N THR A 173 5.87 -15.59 2.84
CA THR A 173 6.19 -16.78 2.02
C THR A 173 5.76 -18.11 2.66
N ASN A 174 5.20 -18.08 3.87
CA ASN A 174 4.66 -19.27 4.52
C ASN A 174 3.21 -19.48 4.08
N VAL A 175 2.89 -20.67 3.55
CA VAL A 175 1.53 -21.05 3.16
C VAL A 175 0.51 -20.91 4.30
N GLY A 176 0.94 -21.10 5.55
CA GLY A 176 0.10 -20.94 6.74
C GLY A 176 -0.35 -19.50 7.02
N SER A 177 0.26 -18.50 6.37
CA SER A 177 -0.15 -17.09 6.44
C SER A 177 -1.35 -16.78 5.55
N TRP A 178 -1.76 -17.72 4.70
CA TRP A 178 -2.80 -17.55 3.69
C TRP A 178 -4.04 -18.37 4.04
N THR A 179 -5.21 -17.84 3.71
CA THR A 179 -6.49 -18.54 3.83
C THR A 179 -7.36 -18.21 2.64
N CYS A 180 -8.13 -19.16 2.13
CA CYS A 180 -9.09 -18.92 1.06
C CYS A 180 -10.48 -19.45 1.43
N TYR A 181 -11.51 -18.70 1.07
CA TYR A 181 -12.91 -19.07 1.25
C TYR A 181 -13.68 -18.83 -0.04
N ASP A 182 -14.55 -19.77 -0.42
CA ASP A 182 -15.43 -19.59 -1.58
C ASP A 182 -16.76 -18.97 -1.14
N ALA A 183 -16.88 -17.66 -1.36
CA ALA A 183 -18.10 -16.90 -1.16
C ALA A 183 -18.98 -16.88 -2.43
N GLY A 184 -18.75 -17.76 -3.41
CA GLY A 184 -19.44 -17.81 -4.71
C GLY A 184 -20.95 -18.02 -4.64
N SER A 185 -21.45 -18.51 -3.50
CA SER A 185 -22.88 -18.60 -3.21
C SER A 185 -23.16 -18.10 -1.79
N THR A 186 -23.67 -16.87 -1.69
CA THR A 186 -23.94 -16.21 -0.41
C THR A 186 -25.35 -15.63 -0.42
N GLY A 187 -26.11 -15.86 0.67
CA GLY A 187 -27.45 -15.29 0.82
C GLY A 187 -28.46 -15.73 -0.25
N GLY A 188 -28.25 -16.87 -0.90
CA GLY A 188 -29.09 -17.37 -2.00
C GLY A 188 -28.79 -16.73 -3.37
N TYR A 189 -27.72 -15.95 -3.48
CA TYR A 189 -27.28 -15.33 -4.73
C TYR A 189 -26.00 -15.98 -5.27
N ALA A 190 -25.79 -15.91 -6.58
CA ALA A 190 -24.49 -16.12 -7.21
C ALA A 190 -23.64 -14.85 -6.99
N THR A 191 -22.57 -14.98 -6.23
CA THR A 191 -21.72 -13.88 -5.76
C THR A 191 -20.30 -14.10 -6.26
N GLN A 192 -20.09 -13.81 -7.55
CA GLN A 192 -18.85 -14.07 -8.29
C GLN A 192 -18.56 -12.89 -9.23
N GLY A 193 -17.28 -12.62 -9.54
CA GLY A 193 -16.89 -11.58 -10.50
C GLY A 193 -16.88 -10.17 -9.93
N TYR A 194 -16.01 -9.92 -8.95
CA TYR A 194 -15.78 -8.62 -8.33
C TYR A 194 -14.42 -8.06 -8.75
N GLU A 195 -14.30 -6.75 -8.91
CA GLU A 195 -13.00 -6.11 -9.23
C GLU A 195 -12.49 -5.26 -8.06
N GLY A 196 -13.32 -4.36 -7.52
CA GLY A 196 -12.96 -3.51 -6.40
C GLY A 196 -13.53 -3.95 -5.05
N GLY A 197 -13.09 -3.28 -4.01
CA GLY A 197 -13.69 -3.39 -2.68
C GLY A 197 -13.24 -2.26 -1.75
N VAL A 198 -13.91 -2.13 -0.62
CA VAL A 198 -13.58 -1.13 0.41
C VAL A 198 -13.85 -1.68 1.81
N PHE A 199 -13.08 -1.20 2.79
CA PHE A 199 -13.25 -1.50 4.21
C PHE A 199 -13.82 -0.28 4.94
N ASP A 200 -14.84 -0.49 5.77
CA ASP A 200 -15.50 0.61 6.51
C ASP A 200 -15.05 0.72 7.99
N GLY A 201 -14.08 -0.10 8.41
CA GLY A 201 -13.68 -0.24 9.81
C GLY A 201 -14.16 -1.53 10.48
N ARG A 202 -15.09 -2.27 9.86
CA ARG A 202 -15.54 -3.60 10.32
C ARG A 202 -15.85 -4.57 9.18
N TYR A 203 -16.39 -4.08 8.08
CA TYR A 203 -16.86 -4.88 6.97
C TYR A 203 -16.02 -4.59 5.73
N VAL A 204 -15.68 -5.65 4.98
CA VAL A 204 -15.21 -5.53 3.60
C VAL A 204 -16.40 -5.65 2.67
N TYR A 205 -16.57 -4.68 1.79
CA TYR A 205 -17.59 -4.67 0.74
C TYR A 205 -16.91 -4.93 -0.60
N PHE A 206 -17.46 -5.85 -1.39
CA PHE A 206 -16.93 -6.21 -2.72
C PHE A 206 -17.84 -5.63 -3.81
N SER A 207 -17.25 -4.95 -4.79
CA SER A 207 -17.95 -4.23 -5.86
C SER A 207 -18.25 -5.17 -7.03
N PRO A 208 -19.53 -5.44 -7.34
CA PRO A 208 -19.90 -6.44 -8.34
C PRO A 208 -19.73 -5.87 -9.76
N ALA A 209 -18.69 -6.34 -10.45
CA ALA A 209 -18.29 -5.83 -11.76
C ALA A 209 -18.93 -6.60 -12.90
N VAL A 210 -18.93 -7.94 -12.82
CA VAL A 210 -19.42 -8.81 -13.88
C VAL A 210 -20.52 -9.74 -13.36
N ALA A 211 -21.50 -10.00 -14.21
CA ALA A 211 -22.60 -10.88 -13.87
C ALA A 211 -22.26 -12.33 -14.23
N TYR A 212 -22.45 -13.23 -13.27
CA TYR A 212 -22.32 -14.66 -13.48
C TYR A 212 -23.57 -15.42 -13.02
N PRO A 213 -24.10 -16.39 -13.81
CA PRO A 213 -23.66 -16.77 -15.15
C PRO A 213 -23.84 -15.62 -16.17
N THR A 214 -23.10 -15.69 -17.28
CA THR A 214 -23.08 -14.65 -18.33
C THR A 214 -24.48 -14.44 -18.90
N ASN A 215 -25.09 -13.28 -18.61
CA ASN A 215 -26.45 -12.78 -18.98
C ASN A 215 -27.23 -12.20 -17.78
N ALA A 216 -26.71 -12.31 -16.56
CA ALA A 216 -27.31 -11.67 -15.39
C ALA A 216 -26.94 -10.17 -15.29
N GLN A 217 -27.51 -9.46 -14.32
CA GLN A 217 -27.14 -8.08 -13.97
C GLN A 217 -26.22 -8.11 -12.73
N ALA A 218 -25.03 -7.52 -12.84
CA ALA A 218 -23.96 -7.52 -11.82
C ALA A 218 -24.29 -6.64 -10.61
N GLY A 219 -25.32 -7.00 -9.84
CA GLY A 219 -25.86 -6.18 -8.74
C GLY A 219 -25.91 -6.96 -7.42
N LYS A 220 -25.00 -7.90 -7.20
CA LYS A 220 -24.96 -8.70 -5.97
C LYS A 220 -23.78 -8.27 -5.12
N VAL A 221 -23.98 -7.25 -4.29
CA VAL A 221 -22.94 -6.75 -3.39
C VAL A 221 -22.69 -7.80 -2.31
N LEU A 222 -21.44 -8.25 -2.21
CA LEU A 222 -20.97 -9.17 -1.17
C LEU A 222 -20.35 -8.35 -0.03
N ARG A 223 -20.55 -8.81 1.21
CA ARG A 223 -19.97 -8.22 2.41
C ARG A 223 -19.44 -9.29 3.35
N LEU A 224 -18.25 -9.07 3.90
CA LEU A 224 -17.62 -9.87 4.95
C LEU A 224 -17.57 -9.08 6.26
N ASP A 225 -17.98 -9.68 7.39
CA ASP A 225 -17.68 -9.19 8.75
C ASP A 225 -16.27 -9.65 9.17
N THR A 226 -15.31 -8.73 9.32
CA THR A 226 -13.92 -9.07 9.62
C THR A 226 -13.69 -9.45 11.09
N THR A 227 -14.68 -9.22 11.97
CA THR A 227 -14.59 -9.56 13.39
C THR A 227 -14.81 -11.06 13.66
N GLY A 228 -15.44 -11.76 12.71
CA GLY A 228 -15.73 -13.19 12.81
C GLY A 228 -14.67 -14.07 12.15
N ASN A 229 -14.85 -15.39 12.28
CA ASN A 229 -14.05 -16.36 11.55
C ASN A 229 -14.28 -16.24 10.03
N PHE A 230 -13.24 -15.92 9.27
CA PHE A 230 -13.26 -15.78 7.81
C PHE A 230 -13.83 -16.99 7.07
N LEU A 231 -13.61 -18.21 7.59
CA LEU A 231 -14.11 -19.45 6.98
C LEU A 231 -15.58 -19.75 7.33
N SER A 232 -16.20 -18.99 8.23
CA SER A 232 -17.59 -19.23 8.62
C SER A 232 -18.57 -18.57 7.65
N PRO A 233 -19.48 -19.32 7.00
CA PRO A 233 -20.48 -18.74 6.09
C PRO A 233 -21.37 -17.67 6.74
N THR A 234 -21.54 -17.71 8.06
CA THR A 234 -22.36 -16.75 8.82
C THR A 234 -21.79 -15.33 8.85
N ASN A 235 -20.50 -15.15 8.53
CA ASN A 235 -19.85 -13.84 8.47
C ASN A 235 -19.91 -13.21 7.08
N TRP A 236 -20.50 -13.92 6.12
CA TRP A 236 -20.71 -13.45 4.76
C TRP A 236 -22.19 -13.09 4.57
N SER A 237 -22.44 -12.00 3.85
CA SER A 237 -23.79 -11.56 3.50
C SER A 237 -23.79 -10.99 2.09
N ALA A 238 -24.92 -11.10 1.40
CA ALA A 238 -25.09 -10.54 0.07
C ALA A 238 -26.41 -9.80 -0.04
N PHE A 239 -26.44 -8.73 -0.83
CA PHE A 239 -27.63 -7.95 -1.11
C PHE A 239 -27.77 -7.68 -2.61
N ASN A 240 -29.01 -7.71 -3.10
CA ASN A 240 -29.34 -7.48 -4.50
C ASN A 240 -29.72 -6.02 -4.77
N THR A 241 -28.84 -5.31 -5.46
CA THR A 241 -28.98 -3.89 -5.77
C THR A 241 -29.53 -3.64 -7.17
N ILE A 242 -29.85 -4.66 -7.98
CA ILE A 242 -30.21 -4.50 -9.41
C ILE A 242 -31.18 -3.33 -9.69
N SER A 243 -32.15 -3.09 -8.81
CA SER A 243 -33.05 -1.96 -8.89
C SER A 243 -33.16 -1.27 -7.53
N ILE A 244 -32.61 -0.06 -7.42
CA ILE A 244 -32.68 0.81 -6.25
C ILE A 244 -33.24 2.15 -6.72
N ASN A 245 -34.22 2.68 -5.99
CA ASN A 245 -34.97 3.89 -6.39
C ASN A 245 -35.50 3.88 -7.85
N GLY A 246 -35.79 2.69 -8.40
CA GLY A 246 -36.26 2.53 -9.78
C GLY A 246 -35.17 2.64 -10.86
N LEU A 247 -33.89 2.71 -10.47
CA LEU A 247 -32.75 2.84 -11.38
C LEU A 247 -31.97 1.51 -11.51
N PRO A 248 -31.43 1.18 -12.71
CA PRO A 248 -30.63 -0.02 -12.95
C PRO A 248 -29.27 0.08 -12.23
N SER A 249 -29.22 -0.41 -10.99
CA SER A 249 -28.10 -0.20 -10.05
C SER A 249 -27.24 -1.46 -9.94
N TYR A 250 -26.53 -1.75 -11.04
CA TYR A 250 -25.61 -2.87 -11.18
C TYR A 250 -24.44 -2.48 -12.08
N GLY A 251 -23.37 -3.28 -12.07
CA GLY A 251 -22.21 -3.06 -12.94
C GLY A 251 -21.26 -2.01 -12.40
N PHE A 252 -20.69 -2.31 -11.24
CA PHE A 252 -19.80 -1.41 -10.50
C PHE A 252 -18.39 -1.99 -10.45
N GLN A 253 -17.37 -1.17 -10.66
CA GLN A 253 -15.99 -1.66 -10.68
C GLN A 253 -15.28 -1.37 -9.36
N GLY A 254 -15.21 -0.11 -8.94
CA GLY A 254 -14.63 0.32 -7.66
C GLY A 254 -15.67 0.57 -6.56
N ALA A 255 -15.19 0.84 -5.35
CA ALA A 255 -15.98 1.34 -4.23
C ALA A 255 -15.17 2.33 -3.37
N VAL A 256 -15.86 3.27 -2.73
CA VAL A 256 -15.27 4.33 -1.89
C VAL A 256 -16.03 4.42 -0.57
N PHE A 257 -15.34 4.64 0.55
CA PHE A 257 -15.96 4.86 1.85
C PHE A 257 -15.61 6.26 2.37
N ASP A 258 -16.61 7.02 2.82
CA ASP A 258 -16.44 8.40 3.30
C ASP A 258 -16.41 8.53 4.83
N GLY A 259 -16.45 7.42 5.57
CA GLY A 259 -16.63 7.39 7.02
C GLY A 259 -18.06 7.07 7.49
N ARG A 260 -19.04 7.05 6.58
CA ARG A 260 -20.42 6.63 6.87
C ARG A 260 -21.09 5.85 5.74
N TYR A 261 -20.84 6.22 4.50
CA TYR A 261 -21.46 5.65 3.31
C TYR A 261 -20.42 4.94 2.45
N VAL A 262 -20.80 3.79 1.91
CA VAL A 262 -20.07 3.14 0.83
C VAL A 262 -20.69 3.55 -0.50
N TYR A 263 -19.88 4.07 -1.41
CA TYR A 263 -20.25 4.48 -2.77
C TYR A 263 -19.69 3.46 -3.76
N PHE A 264 -20.55 2.89 -4.61
CA PHE A 264 -20.14 1.98 -5.68
C PHE A 264 -19.99 2.75 -6.99
N VAL A 265 -18.86 2.57 -7.65
CA VAL A 265 -18.45 3.36 -8.83
C VAL A 265 -19.11 2.78 -10.09
N PRO A 266 -19.97 3.52 -10.79
CA PRO A 266 -20.71 3.01 -11.94
C PRO A 266 -19.79 2.81 -13.15
N HIS A 267 -19.75 1.58 -13.68
CA HIS A 267 -18.94 1.22 -14.83
C HIS A 267 -19.80 0.88 -16.05
N VAL A 268 -20.34 -0.34 -16.10
CA VAL A 268 -21.12 -0.85 -17.24
C VAL A 268 -22.35 -1.59 -16.74
N ASN A 269 -23.54 -1.13 -17.14
CA ASN A 269 -24.79 -1.87 -16.96
C ASN A 269 -25.27 -2.45 -18.30
N THR A 270 -26.38 -1.99 -18.85
CA THR A 270 -26.75 -2.25 -20.25
C THR A 270 -25.82 -1.50 -21.23
N ASN A 271 -25.27 -0.35 -20.80
CA ASN A 271 -24.27 0.46 -21.50
C ASN A 271 -23.31 1.07 -20.45
N TRP A 272 -22.37 1.92 -20.87
CA TRP A 272 -21.61 2.79 -19.96
C TRP A 272 -22.57 3.54 -19.03
N SER A 273 -22.38 3.34 -17.72
CA SER A 273 -23.35 3.72 -16.69
C SER A 273 -22.98 5.02 -15.98
N SER A 274 -24.00 5.76 -15.56
CA SER A 274 -23.92 6.95 -14.70
C SER A 274 -24.66 6.77 -13.37
N VAL A 275 -25.22 5.58 -13.13
CA VAL A 275 -26.06 5.30 -11.96
C VAL A 275 -25.18 4.98 -10.77
N ALA A 276 -24.82 6.01 -9.99
CA ALA A 276 -24.08 5.83 -8.75
C ALA A 276 -24.98 5.24 -7.66
N LEU A 277 -24.43 4.32 -6.86
CA LEU A 277 -25.12 3.67 -5.75
C LEU A 277 -24.39 4.01 -4.44
N ARG A 278 -25.14 4.32 -3.38
CA ARG A 278 -24.59 4.40 -2.02
C ARG A 278 -25.34 3.50 -1.04
N TYR A 279 -24.63 3.09 0.01
CA TYR A 279 -25.13 2.33 1.15
C TYR A 279 -24.79 3.03 2.47
N ASP A 280 -25.74 3.16 3.40
CA ASP A 280 -25.49 3.66 4.76
C ASP A 280 -24.98 2.54 5.67
N THR A 281 -23.71 2.62 6.11
CA THR A 281 -23.10 1.55 6.93
C THR A 281 -23.69 1.42 8.33
N ARG A 282 -24.48 2.41 8.77
CA ARG A 282 -25.20 2.36 10.05
C ARG A 282 -26.59 1.74 9.96
N ALA A 283 -27.07 1.49 8.75
CA ALA A 283 -28.36 0.85 8.52
C ALA A 283 -28.20 -0.66 8.28
N ASN A 284 -29.32 -1.38 8.12
CA ASN A 284 -29.28 -2.82 7.88
C ASN A 284 -28.86 -3.10 6.43
N PHE A 285 -27.81 -3.89 6.25
CA PHE A 285 -27.26 -4.23 4.93
C PHE A 285 -28.27 -4.81 3.94
N THR A 286 -29.22 -5.61 4.44
CA THR A 286 -30.20 -6.29 3.60
C THR A 286 -31.53 -5.54 3.48
N ASP A 287 -31.67 -4.37 4.09
CA ASP A 287 -32.84 -3.51 3.92
C ASP A 287 -32.62 -2.58 2.72
N THR A 288 -33.51 -2.65 1.73
CA THR A 288 -33.49 -1.78 0.55
C THR A 288 -33.47 -0.29 0.89
N ASN A 289 -34.06 0.12 2.02
CA ASN A 289 -34.07 1.53 2.44
C ASN A 289 -32.71 2.05 2.92
N SER A 290 -31.74 1.16 3.15
CA SER A 290 -30.35 1.50 3.47
C SER A 290 -29.55 1.94 2.24
N TRP A 291 -30.13 1.81 1.05
CA TRP A 291 -29.48 2.03 -0.23
C TRP A 291 -30.12 3.19 -0.97
N GLN A 292 -29.32 3.93 -1.73
CA GLN A 292 -29.80 4.97 -2.62
C GLN A 292 -29.06 4.95 -3.94
N ALA A 293 -29.79 5.18 -5.03
CA ALA A 293 -29.23 5.31 -6.37
C ALA A 293 -29.52 6.70 -6.95
N TYR A 294 -28.59 7.19 -7.76
CA TYR A 294 -28.71 8.47 -8.45
C TYR A 294 -28.09 8.38 -9.84
N ASP A 295 -28.82 8.85 -10.86
CA ASP A 295 -28.29 8.98 -12.21
C ASP A 295 -27.59 10.33 -12.38
N ALA A 296 -26.26 10.29 -12.41
CA ALA A 296 -25.41 11.47 -12.57
C ALA A 296 -25.05 11.74 -14.04
N GLY A 297 -25.77 11.19 -15.03
CA GLY A 297 -25.35 11.14 -16.44
C GLY A 297 -25.36 12.46 -17.21
N ASN A 298 -25.94 13.51 -16.64
CA ASN A 298 -25.99 14.86 -17.21
C ASN A 298 -25.59 15.89 -16.14
N THR A 299 -24.36 15.78 -15.65
CA THR A 299 -23.85 16.67 -14.60
C THR A 299 -23.07 17.82 -15.22
N SER A 300 -23.31 19.05 -14.78
CA SER A 300 -22.64 20.26 -15.31
C SER A 300 -22.74 20.45 -16.83
N GLY A 301 -23.77 19.88 -17.46
CA GLY A 301 -23.97 19.93 -18.92
C GLY A 301 -23.08 18.96 -19.72
N LEU A 302 -22.40 18.04 -19.04
CA LEU A 302 -21.52 17.04 -19.64
C LEU A 302 -22.18 15.65 -19.60
N ASN A 303 -21.83 14.79 -20.57
CA ASN A 303 -22.23 13.39 -20.57
C ASN A 303 -21.29 12.60 -19.65
N THR A 304 -21.72 12.35 -18.41
CA THR A 304 -20.89 11.79 -17.33
C THR A 304 -21.22 10.33 -17.07
N ARG A 305 -20.59 9.41 -17.81
CA ARG A 305 -20.82 7.97 -17.74
C ARG A 305 -19.49 7.22 -17.78
N GLY A 306 -19.50 5.99 -17.28
CA GLY A 306 -18.39 5.06 -17.40
C GLY A 306 -17.20 5.47 -16.56
N PHE A 307 -17.21 4.99 -15.32
CA PHE A 307 -16.19 5.23 -14.33
C PHE A 307 -15.64 3.90 -13.83
N SER A 308 -14.45 3.92 -13.25
CA SER A 308 -13.77 2.69 -12.86
C SER A 308 -13.44 2.62 -11.38
N GLY A 309 -12.73 3.62 -10.88
CA GLY A 309 -12.41 3.78 -9.47
C GLY A 309 -12.88 5.11 -8.92
N GLY A 310 -12.54 5.37 -7.67
CA GLY A 310 -12.82 6.64 -7.04
C GLY A 310 -12.04 6.83 -5.75
N VAL A 311 -12.11 8.04 -5.20
CA VAL A 311 -11.46 8.39 -3.94
C VAL A 311 -12.26 9.44 -3.19
N PHE A 312 -12.13 9.45 -1.87
CA PHE A 312 -12.71 10.46 -0.99
C PHE A 312 -11.61 11.38 -0.44
N ASP A 313 -11.80 12.69 -0.53
CA ASP A 313 -10.81 13.68 -0.05
C ASP A 313 -11.10 14.23 1.36
N GLY A 314 -12.13 13.72 2.03
CA GLY A 314 -12.64 14.28 3.29
C GLY A 314 -13.92 15.09 3.14
N ARG A 315 -14.33 15.45 1.91
CA ARG A 315 -15.61 16.09 1.60
C ARG A 315 -16.25 15.61 0.30
N TYR A 316 -15.46 15.36 -0.73
CA TYR A 316 -15.93 14.98 -2.05
C TYR A 316 -15.54 13.55 -2.37
N VAL A 317 -16.46 12.80 -2.97
CA VAL A 317 -16.16 11.54 -3.65
C VAL A 317 -15.90 11.86 -5.11
N TYR A 318 -14.71 11.53 -5.61
CA TYR A 318 -14.33 11.67 -7.03
C TYR A 318 -14.45 10.33 -7.73
N PHE A 319 -14.97 10.34 -8.95
CA PHE A 319 -15.12 9.16 -9.80
C PHE A 319 -14.14 9.28 -10.97
N SER A 320 -13.32 8.25 -11.15
CA SER A 320 -12.27 8.19 -12.16
C SER A 320 -12.88 7.84 -13.53
N PRO A 321 -12.80 8.73 -14.54
CA PRO A 321 -13.41 8.49 -15.85
C PRO A 321 -12.64 7.45 -16.65
N THR A 322 -13.33 6.56 -17.35
CA THR A 322 -12.71 5.63 -18.30
C THR A 322 -13.28 5.76 -19.70
N LEU A 323 -14.45 5.18 -19.93
CA LEU A 323 -15.00 5.00 -21.27
C LEU A 323 -16.47 5.39 -21.32
N ASN A 324 -16.82 6.20 -22.32
CA ASN A 324 -18.18 6.66 -22.56
C ASN A 324 -18.48 6.70 -24.06
N GLY A 325 -18.46 5.51 -24.68
CA GLY A 325 -18.46 5.37 -26.14
C GLY A 325 -17.10 5.65 -26.79
N ALA A 326 -16.25 6.47 -26.14
CA ALA A 326 -14.83 6.64 -26.40
C ALA A 326 -14.10 6.95 -25.07
N PRO A 327 -12.76 6.83 -25.02
CA PRO A 327 -11.96 7.32 -23.90
C PRO A 327 -12.22 8.80 -23.64
N ASP A 328 -12.54 9.16 -22.39
CA ASP A 328 -12.69 10.56 -21.98
C ASP A 328 -11.98 10.87 -20.66
N GLY A 329 -11.90 12.16 -20.32
CA GLY A 329 -11.33 12.70 -19.09
C GLY A 329 -12.36 13.49 -18.26
N ILE A 330 -13.65 13.12 -18.35
CA ILE A 330 -14.72 13.85 -17.67
C ILE A 330 -14.83 13.38 -16.23
N VAL A 331 -14.15 14.07 -15.33
CA VAL A 331 -14.17 13.74 -13.89
C VAL A 331 -15.48 14.19 -13.26
N LEU A 332 -16.17 13.26 -12.59
CA LEU A 332 -17.35 13.51 -11.78
C LEU A 332 -16.97 13.56 -10.30
N ARG A 333 -17.60 14.46 -9.53
CA ARG A 333 -17.52 14.44 -8.07
C ARG A 333 -18.86 14.69 -7.39
N PHE A 334 -19.01 14.17 -6.19
CA PHE A 334 -20.16 14.34 -5.30
C PHE A 334 -19.74 15.01 -3.98
N ASP A 335 -20.44 16.05 -3.54
CA ASP A 335 -20.27 16.70 -2.24
C ASP A 335 -21.03 15.93 -1.15
N THR A 336 -20.33 15.28 -0.22
CA THR A 336 -20.96 14.43 0.81
C THR A 336 -21.72 15.22 1.87
N HIS A 337 -21.55 16.54 1.93
CA HIS A 337 -22.38 17.41 2.76
C HIS A 337 -23.76 17.72 2.13
N GLY A 338 -23.93 17.42 0.83
CA GLY A 338 -25.18 17.55 0.12
C GLY A 338 -26.05 16.28 0.17
N GLY A 339 -27.27 16.40 -0.34
CA GLY A 339 -28.14 15.23 -0.52
C GLY A 339 -27.69 14.39 -1.72
N PHE A 340 -27.51 13.08 -1.55
CA PHE A 340 -27.03 12.20 -2.62
C PHE A 340 -27.86 12.24 -3.90
N THR A 341 -29.18 12.37 -3.78
CA THR A 341 -30.09 12.48 -4.92
C THR A 341 -30.36 13.92 -5.37
N ASN A 342 -29.71 14.91 -4.75
CA ASN A 342 -29.83 16.31 -5.14
C ASN A 342 -28.75 16.62 -6.18
N SER A 343 -29.17 16.98 -7.40
CA SER A 343 -28.28 17.34 -8.50
C SER A 343 -27.32 18.50 -8.18
N GLY A 344 -27.71 19.41 -7.29
CA GLY A 344 -26.83 20.50 -6.83
C GLY A 344 -25.62 20.04 -6.01
N SER A 345 -25.57 18.77 -5.62
CA SER A 345 -24.45 18.17 -4.87
C SER A 345 -23.44 17.48 -5.80
N TRP A 346 -23.69 17.48 -7.11
CA TRP A 346 -22.84 16.83 -8.11
C TRP A 346 -22.21 17.88 -9.03
N GLN A 347 -20.96 17.66 -9.40
CA GLN A 347 -20.23 18.52 -10.34
C GLN A 347 -19.36 17.67 -11.26
N ALA A 348 -19.18 18.12 -12.49
CA ALA A 348 -18.28 17.50 -13.44
C ALA A 348 -17.35 18.52 -14.10
N PHE A 349 -16.18 18.06 -14.52
CA PHE A 349 -15.20 18.85 -15.24
C PHE A 349 -14.54 17.99 -16.32
N ASP A 350 -14.39 18.56 -17.52
CA ASP A 350 -13.68 17.90 -18.61
C ASP A 350 -12.17 18.21 -18.51
N ALA A 351 -11.41 17.25 -18.02
CA ALA A 351 -9.95 17.33 -17.92
C ALA A 351 -9.24 16.71 -19.12
N SER A 352 -9.96 16.30 -20.17
CA SER A 352 -9.43 15.51 -21.31
C SER A 352 -8.26 16.17 -22.02
N ALA A 353 -8.16 17.50 -21.95
CA ALA A 353 -7.05 18.29 -22.47
C ALA A 353 -6.43 19.12 -21.35
N THR A 354 -5.43 18.56 -20.66
CA THR A 354 -4.73 19.24 -19.56
C THR A 354 -3.25 19.41 -19.93
N ALA A 355 -2.74 20.64 -19.79
CA ALA A 355 -1.34 20.99 -20.11
C ALA A 355 -0.89 20.59 -21.54
N GLY A 356 -1.80 20.58 -22.51
CA GLY A 356 -1.53 20.17 -23.90
C GLY A 356 -1.38 18.65 -24.10
N LEU A 357 -1.69 17.84 -23.08
CA LEU A 357 -1.67 16.39 -23.12
C LEU A 357 -3.10 15.83 -23.19
N SER A 358 -3.24 14.67 -23.82
CA SER A 358 -4.49 13.89 -23.77
C SER A 358 -4.56 13.19 -22.41
N ALA A 359 -5.48 13.64 -21.57
CA ALA A 359 -5.68 13.17 -20.22
C ALA A 359 -7.03 12.44 -20.14
N VAL A 360 -7.07 11.22 -20.67
CA VAL A 360 -8.28 10.39 -20.79
C VAL A 360 -8.02 8.96 -20.30
N ASP A 361 -9.05 8.19 -20.01
CA ASP A 361 -8.95 6.76 -19.64
C ASP A 361 -8.15 6.52 -18.35
N TYR A 362 -8.83 6.58 -17.20
CA TYR A 362 -8.26 6.45 -15.86
C TYR A 362 -8.95 5.37 -15.04
N LYS A 363 -8.20 4.35 -14.62
CA LYS A 363 -8.77 3.19 -13.92
C LYS A 363 -9.08 3.45 -12.45
N GLY A 364 -8.34 4.35 -11.80
CA GLY A 364 -8.53 4.64 -10.38
C GLY A 364 -8.05 6.03 -9.95
N ALA A 365 -8.29 6.37 -8.68
CA ALA A 365 -7.86 7.64 -8.11
C ALA A 365 -7.31 7.48 -6.69
N LEU A 366 -6.43 8.39 -6.28
CA LEU A 366 -5.81 8.46 -4.95
C LEU A 366 -5.82 9.88 -4.42
N PHE A 367 -5.83 10.05 -3.11
CA PHE A 367 -5.75 11.34 -2.43
C PHE A 367 -4.61 11.32 -1.42
N ASP A 368 -3.74 12.33 -1.45
CA ASP A 368 -2.57 12.42 -0.56
C ASP A 368 -2.76 13.39 0.62
N GLY A 369 -3.95 13.96 0.79
CA GLY A 369 -4.23 15.03 1.75
C GLY A 369 -4.32 16.42 1.12
N HIS A 370 -3.91 16.60 -0.13
CA HIS A 370 -4.00 17.88 -0.84
C HIS A 370 -4.39 17.74 -2.31
N TYR A 371 -3.90 16.71 -3.00
CA TYR A 371 -4.15 16.47 -4.41
C TYR A 371 -4.91 15.16 -4.64
N VAL A 372 -5.82 15.17 -5.61
CA VAL A 372 -6.41 13.95 -6.18
C VAL A 372 -5.63 13.56 -7.42
N TYR A 373 -5.14 12.33 -7.50
CA TYR A 373 -4.38 11.78 -8.61
C TYR A 373 -5.23 10.74 -9.33
N PHE A 374 -5.26 10.79 -10.66
CA PHE A 374 -5.95 9.82 -11.51
C PHE A 374 -4.92 8.93 -12.20
N ILE A 375 -5.16 7.63 -12.14
CA ILE A 375 -4.22 6.58 -12.57
C ILE A 375 -4.55 6.18 -14.01
N PRO A 376 -3.65 6.42 -14.99
CA PRO A 376 -3.89 6.10 -16.39
C PRO A 376 -4.20 4.62 -16.57
N ASN A 377 -5.11 4.33 -17.47
CA ASN A 377 -5.52 2.97 -17.79
C ASN A 377 -4.82 2.45 -19.05
N LEU A 378 -4.96 1.15 -19.24
CA LEU A 378 -4.38 0.25 -20.21
C LEU A 378 -4.25 0.71 -21.65
N THR A 379 -5.28 1.32 -22.20
CA THR A 379 -5.50 1.19 -23.65
C THR A 379 -4.97 2.39 -24.41
N PHE A 380 -4.88 3.56 -23.77
CA PHE A 380 -4.62 4.81 -24.50
C PHE A 380 -3.73 5.82 -23.78
N ASN A 381 -3.35 5.59 -22.52
CA ASN A 381 -2.79 6.69 -21.73
C ASN A 381 -1.65 6.32 -20.78
N THR A 382 -0.61 7.15 -20.80
CA THR A 382 0.49 7.20 -19.82
C THR A 382 0.50 8.54 -19.07
N THR A 383 -0.47 9.40 -19.35
CA THR A 383 -0.60 10.76 -18.82
C THR A 383 -1.29 10.71 -17.46
N ALA A 384 -0.50 10.72 -16.39
CA ALA A 384 -1.00 10.91 -15.05
C ALA A 384 -1.65 12.30 -14.92
N LEU A 385 -2.84 12.36 -14.33
CA LEU A 385 -3.58 13.60 -14.11
C LEU A 385 -3.70 13.85 -12.61
N ARG A 386 -3.67 15.12 -12.22
CA ARG A 386 -3.81 15.54 -10.83
C ARG A 386 -4.65 16.80 -10.71
N TYR A 387 -5.50 16.84 -9.69
CA TYR A 387 -6.32 17.99 -9.28
C TYR A 387 -5.88 18.54 -7.93
N ASP A 388 -5.76 19.85 -7.81
CA ASP A 388 -5.54 20.60 -6.56
C ASP A 388 -6.86 20.86 -5.83
N THR A 389 -7.07 20.18 -4.70
CA THR A 389 -8.31 20.31 -3.92
C THR A 389 -8.45 21.65 -3.19
N ALA A 390 -7.37 22.44 -3.07
CA ALA A 390 -7.45 23.80 -2.55
C ALA A 390 -7.94 24.82 -3.59
N SER A 391 -8.02 24.42 -4.86
CA SER A 391 -8.41 25.26 -5.98
C SER A 391 -9.79 24.89 -6.52
N THR A 392 -10.41 25.76 -7.32
CA THR A 392 -11.76 25.53 -7.87
C THR A 392 -11.75 24.36 -8.86
N PHE A 393 -12.58 23.33 -8.63
CA PHE A 393 -12.65 22.11 -9.44
C PHE A 393 -12.88 22.33 -10.93
N THR A 394 -13.73 23.29 -11.28
CA THR A 394 -14.08 23.58 -12.67
C THR A 394 -13.11 24.53 -13.37
N ASN A 395 -12.05 24.97 -12.69
CA ASN A 395 -11.04 25.84 -13.27
C ASN A 395 -9.88 25.00 -13.80
N SER A 396 -9.53 25.17 -15.08
CA SER A 396 -8.48 24.40 -15.74
C SER A 396 -7.10 24.57 -15.11
N VAL A 397 -6.82 25.71 -14.47
CA VAL A 397 -5.53 25.93 -13.78
C VAL A 397 -5.36 25.10 -12.50
N SER A 398 -6.44 24.50 -11.99
CA SER A 398 -6.42 23.61 -10.83
C SER A 398 -5.92 22.21 -11.17
N TRP A 399 -5.68 21.93 -12.46
CA TRP A 399 -5.34 20.61 -12.98
C TRP A 399 -3.93 20.61 -13.54
N SER A 400 -3.26 19.46 -13.44
CA SER A 400 -1.91 19.24 -13.97
C SER A 400 -1.82 17.84 -14.56
N ALA A 401 -1.04 17.70 -15.62
CA ALA A 401 -0.81 16.42 -16.29
C ALA A 401 0.69 16.18 -16.48
N PHE A 402 1.09 14.91 -16.40
CA PHE A 402 2.47 14.48 -16.64
C PHE A 402 2.48 13.22 -17.51
N ASN A 403 3.25 13.26 -18.60
CA ASN A 403 3.46 12.10 -19.46
C ASN A 403 4.52 11.18 -18.83
N ALA A 404 4.08 10.01 -18.36
CA ALA A 404 4.94 9.00 -17.75
C ALA A 404 5.32 7.86 -18.72
N THR A 405 5.33 8.06 -20.05
CA THR A 405 5.59 6.99 -21.03
C THR A 405 6.98 6.37 -20.92
N ASN A 406 8.01 7.17 -20.61
CA ASN A 406 9.40 6.69 -20.59
C ASN A 406 10.08 7.12 -19.29
N LEU A 407 10.29 6.17 -18.38
CA LEU A 407 10.93 6.40 -17.09
C LEU A 407 12.03 5.37 -16.87
N ASN A 408 13.21 5.82 -16.46
CA ASN A 408 14.37 4.95 -16.19
C ASN A 408 14.72 3.96 -17.32
N GLY A 409 14.49 4.34 -18.58
CA GLY A 409 14.73 3.48 -19.75
C GLY A 409 13.68 2.38 -19.97
N LEU A 410 12.59 2.39 -19.19
CA LEU A 410 11.44 1.51 -19.37
C LEU A 410 10.33 2.27 -20.07
N PHE A 411 9.62 1.56 -20.95
CA PHE A 411 8.34 2.00 -21.47
C PHE A 411 7.26 1.67 -20.45
N THR A 412 6.58 2.70 -19.95
CA THR A 412 5.76 2.67 -18.74
C THR A 412 4.32 3.04 -19.11
N GLN A 413 3.57 2.01 -19.49
CA GLN A 413 2.14 2.05 -19.77
C GLN A 413 1.46 0.80 -19.20
N GLY A 414 0.13 0.73 -19.29
CA GLY A 414 -0.57 -0.51 -18.98
C GLY A 414 -0.85 -0.71 -17.50
N TYR A 415 -1.39 0.31 -16.84
CA TYR A 415 -1.74 0.24 -15.42
C TYR A 415 -3.23 -0.02 -15.22
N ASP A 416 -3.58 -0.64 -14.08
CA ASP A 416 -4.98 -0.95 -13.76
C ASP A 416 -5.39 -0.56 -12.32
N ALA A 417 -4.49 0.03 -11.54
CA ALA A 417 -4.81 0.63 -10.25
C ALA A 417 -3.67 1.52 -9.74
N GLY A 418 -3.92 2.24 -8.65
CA GLY A 418 -2.89 2.93 -7.90
C GLY A 418 -2.96 2.61 -6.41
N VAL A 419 -1.84 2.75 -5.72
CA VAL A 419 -1.75 2.62 -4.25
C VAL A 419 -0.73 3.62 -3.72
N SER A 420 -0.93 4.09 -2.48
CA SER A 420 0.00 4.99 -1.80
C SER A 420 0.57 4.35 -0.53
N ASP A 421 1.83 4.63 -0.23
CA ASP A 421 2.47 4.34 1.06
C ASP A 421 2.52 5.55 2.00
N GLY A 422 1.84 6.64 1.62
CA GLY A 422 1.82 7.93 2.33
C GLY A 422 2.79 8.98 1.78
N ARG A 423 3.82 8.60 1.03
CA ARG A 423 4.70 9.55 0.31
C ARG A 423 4.73 9.29 -1.18
N PHE A 424 4.71 8.04 -1.58
CA PHE A 424 4.82 7.66 -2.96
C PHE A 424 3.48 7.14 -3.47
N ILE A 425 3.17 7.49 -4.71
CA ILE A 425 2.07 6.89 -5.46
C ILE A 425 2.66 5.87 -6.40
N TYR A 426 2.15 4.64 -6.33
CA TYR A 426 2.56 3.50 -7.13
C TYR A 426 1.46 3.15 -8.12
N PHE A 427 1.84 3.00 -9.39
CA PHE A 427 0.96 2.67 -10.50
C PHE A 427 1.08 1.18 -10.77
N VAL A 428 0.00 0.45 -10.52
CA VAL A 428 -0.05 -1.02 -10.52
C VAL A 428 0.10 -1.54 -11.94
N PRO A 429 1.16 -2.31 -12.23
CA PRO A 429 1.44 -2.79 -13.60
C PRO A 429 0.54 -3.96 -13.98
N TYR A 430 -0.08 -3.88 -15.15
CA TYR A 430 -1.01 -4.89 -15.67
C TYR A 430 -0.53 -5.41 -17.03
N HIS A 431 -0.78 -4.69 -18.13
CA HIS A 431 -0.62 -5.23 -19.48
C HIS A 431 -0.24 -4.17 -20.52
N ASP A 432 0.76 -4.48 -21.33
CA ASP A 432 1.23 -3.65 -22.42
C ASP A 432 0.62 -4.08 -23.75
N THR A 433 -0.37 -3.34 -24.23
CA THR A 433 -1.03 -3.60 -25.52
C THR A 433 -0.25 -3.07 -26.72
N SER A 434 0.77 -2.22 -26.52
CA SER A 434 1.49 -1.56 -27.62
C SER A 434 2.77 -2.29 -28.04
N THR A 435 3.47 -2.94 -27.10
CA THR A 435 4.72 -3.68 -27.38
C THR A 435 4.51 -5.17 -27.22
N GLY A 436 3.74 -5.76 -28.13
CA GLY A 436 3.61 -7.22 -28.23
C GLY A 436 2.61 -7.87 -27.29
N ASN A 437 1.69 -7.10 -26.69
CA ASN A 437 0.57 -7.61 -25.89
C ASN A 437 1.05 -8.45 -24.68
N VAL A 438 1.84 -7.82 -23.80
CA VAL A 438 2.64 -8.49 -22.76
C VAL A 438 2.20 -8.08 -21.36
N TRP A 439 1.91 -9.06 -20.51
CA TRP A 439 1.76 -8.88 -19.06
C TRP A 439 3.10 -8.53 -18.42
N HIS A 440 3.16 -7.48 -17.59
CA HIS A 440 4.43 -7.00 -17.04
C HIS A 440 4.36 -6.64 -15.56
N ALA A 441 5.52 -6.32 -14.98
CA ALA A 441 5.65 -5.75 -13.65
C ALA A 441 6.55 -4.50 -13.60
N ARG A 442 6.53 -3.72 -14.69
CA ARG A 442 7.10 -2.37 -14.78
C ARG A 442 6.32 -1.40 -13.88
N LEU A 443 6.63 -1.43 -12.59
CA LEU A 443 6.06 -0.58 -11.56
C LEU A 443 6.54 0.86 -11.79
N THR A 444 5.61 1.80 -11.83
CA THR A 444 5.90 3.25 -11.89
C THR A 444 5.53 3.89 -10.57
N ARG A 445 6.33 4.86 -10.13
CA ARG A 445 6.19 5.52 -8.84
C ARG A 445 6.47 7.02 -8.93
N TYR A 446 5.60 7.82 -8.32
CA TYR A 446 5.75 9.26 -8.14
C TYR A 446 6.05 9.61 -6.68
N ASP A 447 7.01 10.50 -6.41
CA ASP A 447 7.29 11.10 -5.09
C ASP A 447 6.42 12.35 -4.89
N THR A 448 5.48 12.32 -3.95
CA THR A 448 4.57 13.47 -3.72
C THR A 448 5.26 14.71 -3.18
N GLN A 449 6.50 14.58 -2.67
CA GLN A 449 7.32 15.73 -2.26
C GLN A 449 8.04 16.41 -3.43
N GLY A 450 8.12 15.73 -4.58
CA GLY A 450 8.68 16.28 -5.79
C GLY A 450 7.70 17.18 -6.55
N ASN A 451 8.19 17.83 -7.61
CA ASN A 451 7.31 18.53 -8.54
C ASN A 451 6.66 17.50 -9.48
N PHE A 452 5.33 17.48 -9.54
CA PHE A 452 4.52 16.55 -10.33
C PHE A 452 4.91 16.50 -11.81
N THR A 453 5.26 17.64 -12.40
CA THR A 453 5.58 17.71 -13.84
C THR A 453 7.06 17.50 -14.14
N ASN A 454 7.90 17.30 -13.12
CA ASN A 454 9.32 17.04 -13.28
C ASN A 454 9.59 15.54 -13.25
N ALA A 455 10.15 14.99 -14.33
CA ALA A 455 10.51 13.58 -14.45
C ALA A 455 11.46 13.08 -13.33
N ALA A 456 12.23 13.96 -12.69
CA ALA A 456 13.08 13.59 -11.55
C ALA A 456 12.29 13.14 -10.30
N SER A 457 11.00 13.49 -10.21
CA SER A 457 10.09 13.05 -9.15
C SER A 457 9.47 11.68 -9.43
N TRP A 458 9.77 11.09 -10.59
CA TRP A 458 9.20 9.84 -11.06
C TRP A 458 10.28 8.78 -11.19
N SER A 459 9.90 7.53 -10.97
CA SER A 459 10.78 6.39 -11.10
C SER A 459 10.03 5.15 -11.59
N ALA A 460 10.72 4.26 -12.30
CA ALA A 460 10.18 2.97 -12.71
C ALA A 460 11.19 1.84 -12.51
N PHE A 461 10.66 0.64 -12.30
CA PHE A 461 11.43 -0.59 -12.16
C PHE A 461 10.62 -1.80 -12.61
N ASP A 462 11.25 -2.79 -13.24
CA ASP A 462 10.60 -4.03 -13.64
C ASP A 462 10.85 -5.15 -12.62
N ALA A 463 9.78 -5.59 -11.95
CA ALA A 463 9.80 -6.66 -10.96
C ALA A 463 9.42 -8.06 -11.53
N GLY A 464 9.42 -8.22 -12.86
CA GLY A 464 8.89 -9.40 -13.56
C GLY A 464 9.48 -10.76 -13.15
N GLY A 465 10.73 -10.77 -12.71
CA GLY A 465 11.49 -11.97 -12.32
C GLY A 465 11.68 -12.14 -10.81
N THR A 466 10.72 -11.71 -9.99
CA THR A 466 10.86 -11.74 -8.53
C THR A 466 10.75 -13.16 -7.96
N SER A 467 11.66 -13.53 -7.05
CA SER A 467 11.65 -14.82 -6.34
C SER A 467 11.63 -16.06 -7.25
N GLY A 468 12.09 -15.95 -8.50
CA GLY A 468 12.05 -17.05 -9.48
C GLY A 468 10.65 -17.39 -9.99
N LEU A 469 9.66 -16.52 -9.76
CA LEU A 469 8.28 -16.68 -10.21
C LEU A 469 7.95 -15.69 -11.35
N PRO A 470 7.00 -16.02 -12.24
CA PRO A 470 6.50 -15.09 -13.26
C PRO A 470 5.58 -14.04 -12.61
N SER A 471 6.20 -13.02 -12.01
CA SER A 471 5.52 -11.96 -11.26
C SER A 471 5.11 -10.82 -12.18
N GLN A 472 4.01 -10.97 -12.89
CA GLN A 472 3.50 -10.03 -13.89
C GLN A 472 1.98 -9.90 -13.74
N GLY A 473 1.42 -8.83 -14.31
CA GLY A 473 -0.03 -8.63 -14.50
C GLY A 473 -0.84 -8.60 -13.21
N TYR A 474 -1.02 -7.38 -12.70
CA TYR A 474 -1.73 -7.09 -11.46
C TYR A 474 -2.86 -6.10 -11.70
N GLU A 475 -4.05 -6.41 -11.19
CA GLU A 475 -5.26 -5.58 -11.42
C GLU A 475 -5.44 -4.52 -10.33
N GLY A 476 -5.00 -4.83 -9.10
CA GLY A 476 -5.08 -3.92 -7.97
C GLY A 476 -3.90 -4.03 -7.01
N ALA A 477 -3.88 -3.16 -6.00
CA ALA A 477 -2.92 -3.27 -4.91
C ALA A 477 -3.46 -2.60 -3.65
N VAL A 478 -2.87 -2.97 -2.51
CA VAL A 478 -3.14 -2.31 -1.22
C VAL A 478 -1.85 -2.17 -0.41
N SER A 479 -1.77 -1.15 0.44
CA SER A 479 -0.66 -0.98 1.39
C SER A 479 -1.13 -1.23 2.82
N ASP A 480 -0.27 -1.85 3.62
CA ASP A 480 -0.42 -1.93 5.09
C ASP A 480 0.35 -0.82 5.82
N GLY A 481 0.87 0.16 5.08
CA GLY A 481 1.74 1.23 5.58
C GLY A 481 3.23 0.91 5.51
N ARG A 482 3.63 -0.37 5.45
CA ARG A 482 5.03 -0.77 5.21
C ARG A 482 5.21 -1.43 3.86
N TYR A 483 4.39 -2.43 3.59
CA TYR A 483 4.40 -3.23 2.39
C TYR A 483 3.28 -2.79 1.44
N ILE A 484 3.51 -3.05 0.15
CA ILE A 484 2.48 -2.99 -0.89
C ILE A 484 2.27 -4.41 -1.41
N TYR A 485 1.03 -4.83 -1.48
CA TYR A 485 0.61 -6.15 -1.96
C TYR A 485 -0.16 -5.98 -3.26
N PHE A 486 0.31 -6.63 -4.33
CA PHE A 486 -0.28 -6.52 -5.66
C PHE A 486 -1.20 -7.72 -5.91
N ALA A 487 -2.45 -7.44 -6.27
CA ALA A 487 -3.49 -8.44 -6.54
C ALA A 487 -3.19 -9.16 -7.87
N PRO A 488 -2.91 -10.47 -7.84
CA PRO A 488 -2.45 -11.18 -9.03
C PRO A 488 -3.62 -11.43 -9.97
N TYR A 489 -3.46 -11.06 -11.24
CA TYR A 489 -4.47 -11.31 -12.25
C TYR A 489 -4.00 -12.33 -13.28
N HIS A 490 -2.92 -12.02 -13.99
CA HIS A 490 -2.47 -12.80 -15.14
C HIS A 490 -0.96 -12.73 -15.31
N ASN A 491 -0.31 -13.77 -15.84
CA ASN A 491 1.11 -13.75 -16.20
C ASN A 491 1.31 -14.18 -17.66
N THR A 492 2.54 -14.40 -18.12
CA THR A 492 2.78 -14.86 -19.51
C THR A 492 2.04 -16.14 -19.92
N ASN A 493 1.57 -16.95 -18.97
CA ASN A 493 1.03 -18.27 -19.24
C ASN A 493 -0.50 -18.33 -19.10
N ASP A 494 -1.07 -17.75 -18.05
CA ASP A 494 -2.51 -17.82 -17.72
C ASP A 494 -2.85 -16.85 -16.56
N TYR A 495 -4.09 -16.90 -16.09
CA TYR A 495 -4.49 -16.35 -14.79
C TYR A 495 -3.55 -16.80 -13.68
N SER A 496 -3.16 -15.85 -12.83
CA SER A 496 -2.07 -16.01 -11.88
C SER A 496 -2.56 -15.92 -10.44
N GLY A 497 -1.99 -16.76 -9.58
CA GLY A 497 -2.06 -16.64 -8.12
C GLY A 497 -0.76 -16.12 -7.51
N VAL A 498 0.17 -15.60 -8.33
CA VAL A 498 1.50 -15.13 -7.87
C VAL A 498 1.40 -13.72 -7.33
N VAL A 499 1.17 -13.59 -6.02
CA VAL A 499 1.12 -12.30 -5.33
C VAL A 499 2.52 -11.71 -5.24
N LEU A 500 2.69 -10.46 -5.65
CA LEU A 500 3.91 -9.68 -5.46
C LEU A 500 3.76 -8.80 -4.22
N ARG A 501 4.84 -8.65 -3.47
CA ARG A 501 4.94 -7.74 -2.33
C ARG A 501 6.19 -6.87 -2.44
N PHE A 502 6.04 -5.56 -2.24
CA PHE A 502 7.14 -4.60 -2.16
C PHE A 502 7.29 -4.07 -0.73
N ASP A 503 8.51 -4.07 -0.18
CA ASP A 503 8.83 -3.42 1.11
C ASP A 503 9.13 -1.94 0.89
N ALA A 504 8.17 -1.06 1.18
CA ALA A 504 8.28 0.37 0.87
C ALA A 504 9.14 1.16 1.86
N HIS A 505 9.48 0.58 3.03
CA HIS A 505 10.24 1.25 4.09
C HIS A 505 11.50 0.47 4.50
N LEU A 506 12.59 1.19 4.78
CA LEU A 506 13.81 0.66 5.39
C LEU A 506 13.67 0.63 6.94
N PRO A 507 14.38 -0.27 7.66
CA PRO A 507 15.56 -1.02 7.22
C PRO A 507 15.39 -2.55 7.21
N ARG A 508 15.97 -3.20 6.20
CA ARG A 508 16.20 -4.65 6.21
C ARG A 508 17.20 -5.03 7.29
N SER A 509 16.88 -6.04 8.11
CA SER A 509 17.92 -6.92 8.63
C SER A 509 18.59 -7.56 7.42
N VAL A 510 19.82 -7.17 7.10
CA VAL A 510 20.67 -7.94 6.19
C VAL A 510 20.91 -9.26 6.92
N PRO A 511 20.45 -10.43 6.42
CA PRO A 511 20.91 -11.69 6.97
C PRO A 511 22.43 -11.64 6.91
N ALA A 512 23.11 -11.91 8.02
CA ALA A 512 24.56 -12.07 7.99
C ALA A 512 24.84 -13.07 6.87
N THR A 513 25.42 -12.59 5.77
CA THR A 513 26.05 -13.48 4.81
C THR A 513 27.06 -14.22 5.64
N VAL A 514 26.84 -15.51 5.84
CA VAL A 514 27.87 -16.43 6.32
C VAL A 514 28.89 -16.47 5.19
N SER A 515 29.73 -15.44 5.17
CA SER A 515 30.98 -15.40 4.42
C SER A 515 32.01 -16.15 5.27
N GLY A 516 31.78 -17.44 5.40
CA GLY A 516 32.83 -18.40 5.72
C GLY A 516 33.54 -18.76 4.43
N GLY A 517 34.50 -17.94 4.02
CA GLY A 517 35.44 -18.31 2.98
C GLY A 517 36.45 -19.32 3.52
N SER A 518 36.63 -20.43 2.79
CA SER A 518 37.90 -20.82 2.19
C SER A 518 37.71 -22.14 1.44
N ASN A 519 37.70 -22.09 0.11
CA ASN A 519 38.39 -23.14 -0.63
C ASN A 519 39.89 -23.00 -0.30
N LEU A 520 40.64 -24.09 -0.47
CA LEU A 520 42.09 -24.06 -0.60
C LEU A 520 42.61 -22.80 -1.33
#